data_AF-A0A0M3J0C3-F1
#
_entry.id   AF-A0A0M3J0C3-F1
#
_cell.length_a   1.000
_cell.length_b   1.000
_cell.length_c   1.000
_cell.angle_alpha   90.00
_cell.angle_beta   90.00
_cell.angle_gamma   90.00
#
_symmetry.space_group_name_H-M   'P 1'
#
loop_
_entity.id
_entity.type
_entity.pdbx_description
1 polymer ?
#
loop_
_entity_poly.entity_id
_entity_poly.type
_entity_poly.pdbx_seq_one_letter_code
_entity_poly.pdbx_strand_id
1 'polypeptide(L)'
;MSAVASALLAEKDVGSGPLSELKTIMLENDVSAFELNYSGVLTSLINYLTNTSPLLQPPRKLRLKRFAAVFMSLHPDNLRPADESGSWTAFETLVTKLLASVAQLEQFQVKVSDMGGILTGNSTGALRGAQALRFFQTHQIRCNLRRHPTCRELKEWRHGHGSIKVDPFTSISAIERYLLDRGVGYVRGEDSSGDEDASDDDEMPSAIRQYSPAMMSSDGSDQLAMATGLWVNTHTLYYRAASNSPPPESNNDSPSTPTTASSSKSPGNSKAERKERKYKIDEKLWLGQFYRFSRNQTDSNFQKYQVSDGEVPTYDSPLDPYLTSQLPVEIDDPSVCSLVLLRCLYGLNRFWWSLFDDEDVPPTSHAPLLPHTSFHSAKLNAKMSRQLSDFLSVATQQLPKWTTDLVRAAPFIFTFTSRRNLLYCTAFGRDRALMHLVNQTDGGHADGESGRLTPRLERRKVSIKRDDLLRQAEQTMNHLGGSRAMLEVGFEGEAGTGFGPTLEFYSTVSREIQKASLKLWHGKSISANVENSGLF
;
A
#
# COMPACT_ATOMS: atom_id res chain seq x y z
N MET A 1 -25.27 -15.25 -27.85
CA MET A 1 -24.91 -14.55 -26.59
C MET A 1 -25.92 -13.49 -26.16
N SER A 2 -26.37 -12.56 -27.00
CA SER A 2 -27.36 -11.55 -26.57
C SER A 2 -28.69 -12.16 -26.13
N ALA A 3 -29.16 -13.22 -26.81
CA ALA A 3 -30.35 -13.98 -26.38
C ALA A 3 -30.17 -14.61 -24.98
N VAL A 4 -28.99 -15.21 -24.73
CA VAL A 4 -28.61 -15.72 -23.41
C VAL A 4 -28.61 -14.61 -22.36
N ALA A 5 -28.05 -13.44 -22.69
CA ALA A 5 -28.01 -12.29 -21.79
C ALA A 5 -29.43 -11.84 -21.38
N SER A 6 -30.37 -11.80 -22.32
CA SER A 6 -31.78 -11.50 -22.04
C SER A 6 -32.44 -12.59 -21.20
N ALA A 7 -32.17 -13.87 -21.49
CA ALA A 7 -32.75 -14.99 -20.75
C ALA A 7 -32.28 -15.03 -19.28
N LEU A 8 -31.01 -14.71 -19.01
CA LEU A 8 -30.46 -14.63 -17.65
C LEU A 8 -31.06 -13.50 -16.80
N LEU A 9 -31.65 -12.49 -17.43
CA LEU A 9 -32.33 -11.37 -16.76
C LEU A 9 -33.83 -11.62 -16.52
N ALA A 10 -34.36 -12.77 -16.97
CA ALA A 10 -35.76 -13.09 -16.74
C ALA A 10 -36.08 -13.15 -15.24
N GLU A 11 -37.19 -12.53 -14.85
CA GLU A 11 -37.66 -12.57 -13.45
C GLU A 11 -38.15 -13.97 -13.03
N LYS A 12 -38.54 -14.78 -14.02
CA LYS A 12 -39.00 -16.15 -13.84
C LYS A 12 -37.84 -17.12 -13.92
N ASP A 13 -38.01 -18.27 -13.27
CA ASP A 13 -37.05 -19.35 -13.33
C ASP A 13 -36.94 -19.95 -14.74
N VAL A 14 -35.81 -19.70 -15.41
CA VAL A 14 -35.45 -20.22 -16.74
C VAL A 14 -34.59 -21.49 -16.69
N GLY A 15 -34.44 -22.11 -15.52
CA GLY A 15 -33.64 -23.32 -15.33
C GLY A 15 -32.13 -23.08 -15.49
N SER A 16 -31.42 -24.09 -16.00
CA SER A 16 -29.99 -24.01 -16.36
C SER A 16 -29.75 -23.83 -17.86
N GLY A 17 -30.81 -23.81 -18.67
CA GLY A 17 -30.74 -23.74 -20.14
C GLY A 17 -29.85 -22.60 -20.67
N PRO A 18 -30.06 -21.35 -20.26
CA PRO A 18 -29.22 -20.22 -20.70
C PRO A 18 -27.75 -20.36 -20.31
N LEU A 19 -27.45 -20.95 -19.14
CA LEU A 19 -26.08 -21.21 -18.69
C LEU A 19 -25.43 -22.31 -19.53
N SER A 20 -26.17 -23.38 -19.84
CA SER A 20 -25.71 -24.46 -20.70
C SER A 20 -25.43 -23.97 -22.12
N GLU A 21 -26.31 -23.13 -22.68
CA GLU A 21 -26.10 -22.49 -23.97
C GLU A 21 -24.85 -21.60 -23.94
N LEU A 22 -24.65 -20.80 -22.88
CA LEU A 22 -23.43 -20.00 -22.71
C LEU A 22 -22.18 -20.87 -22.69
N LYS A 23 -22.18 -21.97 -21.91
CA LYS A 23 -21.07 -22.92 -21.84
C LYS A 23 -20.74 -23.49 -23.23
N THR A 24 -21.74 -23.97 -23.95
CA THR A 24 -21.57 -24.49 -25.32
C THR A 24 -20.98 -23.42 -26.24
N ILE A 25 -21.53 -22.21 -26.21
CA ILE A 25 -21.02 -21.10 -27.03
C ILE A 25 -19.54 -20.83 -26.72
N MET A 26 -19.15 -20.82 -25.45
CA MET A 26 -17.77 -20.52 -25.03
C MET A 26 -16.76 -21.61 -25.36
N LEU A 27 -17.18 -22.87 -25.38
CA LEU A 27 -16.31 -24.02 -25.67
C LEU A 27 -16.20 -24.32 -27.16
N GLU A 28 -17.29 -24.18 -27.91
CA GLU A 28 -17.34 -24.58 -29.32
C GLU A 28 -17.02 -23.43 -30.29
N ASN A 29 -17.28 -22.18 -29.89
CA ASN A 29 -17.03 -21.01 -30.73
C ASN A 29 -15.82 -20.22 -30.25
N ASP A 30 -15.07 -19.64 -31.19
CA ASP A 30 -13.99 -18.72 -30.88
C ASP A 30 -14.55 -17.34 -30.50
N VAL A 31 -15.18 -17.26 -29.32
CA VAL A 31 -15.74 -16.01 -28.81
C VAL A 31 -14.59 -15.05 -28.46
N SER A 32 -14.53 -13.93 -29.16
CA SER A 32 -13.57 -12.87 -28.86
C SER A 32 -13.92 -12.12 -27.58
N ALA A 33 -12.93 -11.47 -26.97
CA ALA A 33 -13.16 -10.57 -25.84
C ALA A 33 -14.11 -9.42 -26.21
N PHE A 34 -14.06 -8.92 -27.45
CA PHE A 34 -15.00 -7.91 -27.94
C PHE A 34 -16.45 -8.42 -27.88
N GLU A 35 -16.75 -9.56 -28.50
CA GLU A 35 -18.13 -10.09 -28.52
C GLU A 35 -18.66 -10.40 -27.13
N LEU A 36 -17.79 -10.90 -26.23
CA LEU A 36 -18.15 -11.17 -24.84
C LEU A 36 -18.61 -9.89 -24.12
N ASN A 37 -17.90 -8.77 -24.31
CA ASN A 37 -18.24 -7.50 -23.67
C ASN A 37 -19.49 -6.84 -24.25
N TYR A 38 -19.63 -6.81 -25.57
CA TYR A 38 -20.73 -6.09 -26.23
C TYR A 38 -22.03 -6.90 -26.31
N SER A 39 -22.00 -8.21 -26.05
CA SER A 39 -23.21 -9.03 -26.00
C SER A 39 -24.13 -8.75 -24.80
N GLY A 40 -23.65 -8.02 -23.78
CA GLY A 40 -24.37 -7.78 -22.53
C GLY A 40 -24.35 -8.96 -21.55
N VAL A 41 -23.77 -10.10 -21.94
CA VAL A 41 -23.79 -11.33 -21.13
C VAL A 41 -23.04 -11.19 -19.81
N LEU A 42 -21.99 -10.38 -19.74
CA LEU A 42 -21.24 -10.14 -18.51
C LEU A 42 -22.10 -9.46 -17.45
N THR A 43 -22.78 -8.38 -17.83
CA THR A 43 -23.69 -7.65 -16.93
C THR A 43 -24.85 -8.53 -16.49
N SER A 44 -25.44 -9.30 -17.41
CA SER A 44 -26.49 -10.25 -17.07
C SER A 44 -26.01 -11.33 -16.11
N LEU A 45 -24.79 -11.85 -16.29
CA LEU A 45 -24.23 -12.87 -15.41
C LEU A 45 -23.89 -12.31 -14.03
N ILE A 46 -23.35 -11.09 -13.95
CA ILE A 46 -23.14 -10.40 -12.66
C ILE A 46 -24.47 -10.25 -11.92
N ASN A 47 -25.51 -9.76 -12.59
CA ASN A 47 -26.85 -9.67 -11.98
C ASN A 47 -27.35 -11.06 -11.54
N TYR A 48 -27.20 -12.08 -12.39
CA TYR A 48 -27.59 -13.45 -12.09
C TYR A 48 -26.81 -14.08 -10.92
N LEU A 49 -25.57 -13.66 -10.63
CA LEU A 49 -24.79 -14.20 -9.51
C LEU A 49 -24.96 -13.39 -8.22
N THR A 50 -25.18 -12.08 -8.33
CA THR A 50 -25.05 -11.16 -7.18
C THR A 50 -26.38 -10.66 -6.64
N ASN A 51 -27.42 -10.56 -7.48
CA ASN A 51 -28.70 -9.96 -7.10
C ASN A 51 -29.35 -10.72 -5.92
N THR A 52 -29.73 -10.01 -4.86
CA THR A 52 -30.35 -10.55 -3.65
C THR A 52 -31.84 -10.23 -3.54
N SER A 53 -32.42 -9.60 -4.55
CA SER A 53 -33.85 -9.25 -4.56
C SER A 53 -34.72 -10.50 -4.40
N PRO A 54 -35.67 -10.52 -3.45
CA PRO A 54 -36.58 -11.65 -3.26
C PRO A 54 -37.57 -11.81 -4.42
N LEU A 55 -37.71 -10.78 -5.27
CA LEU A 55 -38.58 -10.80 -6.44
C LEU A 55 -38.00 -11.63 -7.59
N LEU A 56 -36.69 -11.81 -7.62
CA LEU A 56 -36.01 -12.56 -8.68
C LEU A 56 -36.01 -14.06 -8.35
N GLN A 57 -36.74 -14.85 -9.15
CA GLN A 57 -36.77 -16.31 -9.02
C GLN A 57 -35.79 -16.96 -10.02
N PRO A 58 -34.99 -17.95 -9.61
CA PRO A 58 -34.93 -18.54 -8.26
C PRO A 58 -34.01 -17.76 -7.30
N PRO A 59 -34.04 -18.09 -5.98
CA PRO A 59 -33.16 -17.48 -4.99
C PRO A 59 -31.67 -17.56 -5.37
N ARG A 60 -30.89 -16.58 -4.91
CA ARG A 60 -29.46 -16.45 -5.26
C ARG A 60 -28.67 -17.74 -5.02
N LYS A 61 -28.87 -18.44 -3.90
CA LYS A 61 -28.19 -19.71 -3.59
C LYS A 61 -28.42 -20.76 -4.68
N LEU A 62 -29.65 -20.90 -5.20
CA LEU A 62 -29.97 -21.85 -6.27
C LEU A 62 -29.36 -21.42 -7.62
N ARG A 63 -29.34 -20.12 -7.93
CA ARG A 63 -28.64 -19.59 -9.12
C ARG A 63 -27.14 -19.91 -9.08
N LEU A 64 -26.50 -19.74 -7.93
CA LEU A 64 -25.08 -20.09 -7.73
C LEU A 64 -24.84 -21.59 -7.86
N LYS A 65 -25.69 -22.44 -7.23
CA LYS A 65 -25.61 -23.91 -7.38
C LYS A 65 -25.74 -24.34 -8.85
N ARG A 66 -26.64 -23.72 -9.63
CA ARG A 66 -26.78 -23.99 -11.06
C ARG A 66 -25.59 -23.53 -11.89
N PHE A 67 -25.04 -22.36 -11.59
CA PHE A 67 -23.80 -21.91 -12.23
C PHE A 67 -22.66 -22.90 -11.96
N ALA A 68 -22.49 -23.32 -10.70
CA ALA A 68 -21.50 -24.30 -10.29
C ALA A 68 -21.72 -25.65 -10.99
N ALA A 69 -22.95 -26.13 -11.10
CA ALA A 69 -23.27 -27.35 -11.84
C ALA A 69 -22.89 -27.26 -13.33
N VAL A 70 -23.17 -26.13 -13.99
CA VAL A 70 -22.92 -26.00 -15.44
C VAL A 70 -21.45 -25.77 -15.76
N PHE A 71 -20.84 -24.74 -15.15
CA PHE A 71 -19.48 -24.31 -15.49
C PHE A 71 -18.41 -25.08 -14.72
N MET A 72 -18.71 -25.46 -13.48
CA MET A 72 -17.77 -26.13 -12.58
C MET A 72 -18.12 -27.63 -12.47
N SER A 73 -19.14 -28.17 -13.14
CA SER A 73 -19.48 -29.61 -13.05
C SER A 73 -19.71 -30.12 -11.61
N LEU A 74 -20.15 -29.22 -10.71
CA LEU A 74 -20.45 -29.52 -9.31
C LEU A 74 -21.92 -29.91 -9.14
N HIS A 75 -22.16 -31.18 -8.81
CA HIS A 75 -23.47 -31.72 -8.49
C HIS A 75 -23.49 -32.23 -7.05
N PRO A 76 -24.64 -32.29 -6.35
CA PRO A 76 -24.73 -32.87 -5.00
C PRO A 76 -24.13 -34.28 -4.91
N ASP A 77 -24.28 -35.09 -5.96
CA ASP A 77 -23.71 -36.43 -6.06
C ASP A 77 -22.20 -36.46 -6.38
N ASN A 78 -21.63 -35.30 -6.76
CA ASN A 78 -20.24 -35.12 -7.20
C ASN A 78 -19.52 -34.01 -6.41
N LEU A 79 -19.76 -33.91 -5.10
CA LEU A 79 -19.05 -32.99 -4.19
C LEU A 79 -17.71 -33.53 -3.70
N ARG A 80 -17.20 -34.58 -4.36
CA ARG A 80 -15.86 -35.11 -4.21
C ARG A 80 -15.08 -34.73 -5.46
N PRO A 81 -14.37 -33.58 -5.47
CA PRO A 81 -13.50 -33.24 -6.59
C PRO A 81 -12.35 -34.25 -6.62
N ALA A 82 -12.60 -35.42 -7.22
CA ALA A 82 -11.56 -36.21 -7.82
C ALA A 82 -11.10 -35.42 -9.04
N ASP A 83 -9.79 -35.30 -9.26
CA ASP A 83 -9.20 -34.67 -10.43
C ASP A 83 -9.50 -35.47 -11.71
N GLU A 84 -10.78 -35.57 -12.08
CA GLU A 84 -11.18 -36.04 -13.39
C GLU A 84 -10.78 -34.97 -14.41
N SER A 85 -9.82 -35.33 -15.24
CA SER A 85 -9.24 -34.49 -16.28
C SER A 85 -10.33 -33.77 -17.09
N GLY A 86 -10.41 -32.44 -16.97
CA GLY A 86 -11.30 -31.61 -17.78
C GLY A 86 -12.64 -31.22 -17.13
N SER A 87 -12.94 -31.65 -15.90
CA SER A 87 -14.17 -31.28 -15.17
C SER A 87 -14.42 -29.77 -15.07
N TRP A 88 -13.35 -28.97 -15.06
CA TRP A 88 -13.42 -27.52 -14.87
C TRP A 88 -13.14 -26.71 -16.15
N THR A 89 -13.07 -27.36 -17.32
CA THR A 89 -12.65 -26.73 -18.59
C THR A 89 -13.50 -25.51 -18.97
N ALA A 90 -14.82 -25.61 -18.77
CA ALA A 90 -15.72 -24.48 -19.04
C ALA A 90 -15.46 -23.29 -18.10
N PHE A 91 -15.24 -23.57 -16.82
CA PHE A 91 -14.91 -22.55 -15.84
C PHE A 91 -13.55 -21.89 -16.12
N GLU A 92 -12.53 -22.68 -16.43
CA GLU A 92 -11.20 -22.17 -16.81
C GLU A 92 -11.23 -21.34 -18.10
N THR A 93 -12.01 -21.77 -19.09
CA THR A 93 -12.21 -21.03 -20.35
C THR A 93 -12.87 -19.69 -20.09
N LEU A 94 -13.88 -19.64 -19.21
CA LEU A 94 -14.54 -18.40 -18.81
C LEU A 94 -13.58 -17.44 -18.10
N VAL A 95 -12.80 -17.93 -17.13
CA VAL A 95 -11.78 -17.10 -16.45
C VAL A 95 -10.76 -16.56 -17.45
N THR A 96 -10.27 -17.41 -18.36
CA THR A 96 -9.27 -17.03 -19.38
C THR A 96 -9.81 -15.96 -20.34
N LYS A 97 -11.04 -16.14 -20.85
CA LYS A 97 -11.68 -15.14 -21.72
C LYS A 97 -11.97 -13.82 -21.00
N LEU A 98 -12.30 -13.85 -19.70
CA LEU A 98 -12.45 -12.65 -18.90
C LEU A 98 -11.12 -11.92 -18.63
N LEU A 99 -10.03 -12.67 -18.39
CA LEU A 99 -8.70 -12.06 -18.28
C LEU A 99 -8.25 -11.42 -19.60
N ALA A 100 -8.55 -12.06 -20.74
CA ALA A 100 -8.31 -11.49 -22.06
C ALA A 100 -9.15 -10.22 -22.28
N SER A 101 -10.41 -10.22 -21.84
CA SER A 101 -11.29 -9.05 -21.84
C SER A 101 -10.71 -7.89 -21.03
N VAL A 102 -10.28 -8.13 -19.79
CA VAL A 102 -9.59 -7.12 -18.98
C VAL A 102 -8.34 -6.61 -19.70
N ALA A 103 -7.53 -7.51 -20.26
CA ALA A 103 -6.32 -7.14 -20.97
C ALA A 103 -6.58 -6.29 -22.22
N GLN A 104 -7.72 -6.46 -22.90
CA GLN A 104 -8.09 -5.64 -24.06
C GLN A 104 -8.65 -4.28 -23.64
N LEU A 105 -9.51 -4.24 -22.62
CA LEU A 105 -10.28 -3.05 -22.24
C LEU A 105 -9.54 -2.09 -21.32
N GLU A 106 -8.62 -2.59 -20.49
CA GLU A 106 -8.01 -1.77 -19.45
C GLU A 106 -7.21 -0.59 -20.04
N GLN A 107 -7.44 0.61 -19.48
CA GLN A 107 -6.83 1.87 -19.89
C GLN A 107 -5.97 2.48 -18.78
N PHE A 108 -5.49 1.66 -17.84
CA PHE A 108 -4.68 2.13 -16.72
C PHE A 108 -3.35 2.70 -17.21
N GLN A 109 -3.17 4.00 -17.03
CA GLN A 109 -1.99 4.72 -17.53
C GLN A 109 -0.76 4.41 -16.66
N VAL A 110 0.33 4.01 -17.32
CA VAL A 110 1.63 3.86 -16.67
C VAL A 110 2.39 5.18 -16.83
N LYS A 111 2.64 5.86 -15.72
CA LYS A 111 3.40 7.11 -15.68
C LYS A 111 4.87 6.77 -15.43
N VAL A 112 5.69 6.88 -16.46
CA VAL A 112 7.15 6.67 -16.37
C VAL A 112 7.82 7.99 -16.67
N SER A 113 8.79 8.35 -15.83
CA SER A 113 9.62 9.53 -16.02
C SER A 113 10.77 9.15 -16.96
N ASP A 114 10.79 9.73 -18.17
CA ASP A 114 11.92 9.54 -19.08
C ASP A 114 13.02 10.57 -18.80
N MET A 115 14.09 10.10 -18.14
CA MET A 115 15.27 10.90 -17.79
C MET A 115 16.54 10.41 -18.51
N GLY A 116 16.40 9.41 -19.39
CA GLY A 116 17.53 8.73 -20.04
C GLY A 116 18.33 9.58 -21.00
N GLY A 117 17.61 10.45 -21.72
CA GLY A 117 18.18 11.34 -22.72
C GLY A 117 19.12 12.41 -22.14
N ILE A 118 19.04 12.71 -20.84
CA ILE A 118 19.83 13.79 -20.22
C ILE A 118 21.31 13.43 -20.04
N LEU A 119 21.63 12.16 -19.80
CA LEU A 119 22.98 11.76 -19.38
C LEU A 119 23.78 11.00 -20.43
N THR A 120 23.13 10.24 -21.29
CA THR A 120 23.81 9.27 -22.17
C THR A 120 23.83 9.67 -23.64
N GLY A 121 23.10 10.73 -24.03
CA GLY A 121 22.85 11.06 -25.43
C GLY A 121 22.01 10.00 -26.17
N ASN A 122 21.66 8.89 -25.51
CA ASN A 122 20.82 7.82 -26.03
C ASN A 122 19.37 8.02 -25.56
N SER A 123 18.44 8.06 -26.52
CA SER A 123 17.01 8.28 -26.32
C SER A 123 16.24 7.08 -25.75
N THR A 124 16.91 6.00 -25.31
CA THR A 124 16.26 4.69 -25.08
C THR A 124 16.33 4.14 -23.67
N GLY A 125 16.89 4.87 -22.68
CA GLY A 125 17.14 4.31 -21.34
C GLY A 125 16.59 5.12 -20.17
N ALA A 126 15.37 4.85 -19.70
CA ALA A 126 14.87 5.45 -18.44
C ALA A 126 15.82 5.14 -17.26
N LEU A 127 16.23 6.17 -16.50
CA LEU A 127 17.03 5.99 -15.28
C LEU A 127 16.21 5.22 -14.24
N ARG A 128 16.75 4.11 -13.72
CA ARG A 128 16.09 3.31 -12.69
C ARG A 128 17.03 3.01 -11.52
N GLY A 129 16.43 2.69 -10.37
CA GLY A 129 17.14 2.25 -9.18
C GLY A 129 18.34 3.13 -8.83
N ALA A 130 19.53 2.52 -8.71
CA ALA A 130 20.73 3.23 -8.28
C ALA A 130 21.23 4.30 -9.26
N GLN A 131 21.01 4.13 -10.56
CA GLN A 131 21.42 5.12 -11.56
C GLN A 131 20.60 6.41 -11.44
N ALA A 132 19.28 6.26 -11.24
CA ALA A 132 18.42 7.39 -10.94
C ALA A 132 18.83 8.05 -9.62
N LEU A 133 19.07 7.27 -8.56
CA LEU A 133 19.47 7.80 -7.28
C LEU A 133 20.79 8.60 -7.35
N ARG A 134 21.80 8.10 -8.07
CA ARG A 134 23.05 8.82 -8.36
C ARG A 134 22.76 10.17 -9.01
N PHE A 135 21.94 10.17 -10.05
CA PHE A 135 21.58 11.39 -10.78
C PHE A 135 20.97 12.44 -9.86
N PHE A 136 19.94 12.07 -9.08
CA PHE A 136 19.27 13.02 -8.17
C PHE A 136 20.14 13.51 -7.01
N GLN A 137 21.25 12.82 -6.70
CA GLN A 137 22.20 13.26 -5.67
C GLN A 137 23.32 14.14 -6.21
N THR A 138 23.65 14.02 -7.49
CA THR A 138 24.71 14.83 -8.13
C THR A 138 24.16 16.08 -8.83
N HIS A 139 22.85 16.12 -9.10
CA HIS A 139 22.21 17.24 -9.79
C HIS A 139 21.44 18.11 -8.82
N GLN A 140 21.54 19.43 -9.03
CA GLN A 140 20.80 20.43 -8.26
C GLN A 140 19.87 21.21 -9.17
N ILE A 141 18.72 21.59 -8.64
CA ILE A 141 17.74 22.44 -9.32
C ILE A 141 18.05 23.89 -8.98
N ARG A 142 17.93 24.78 -9.98
CA ARG A 142 18.13 26.21 -9.78
C ARG A 142 16.81 26.91 -9.47
N CYS A 143 16.72 27.57 -8.34
CA CYS A 143 15.50 28.22 -7.85
C CYS A 143 15.72 29.70 -7.54
N ASN A 144 14.98 30.60 -8.18
CA ASN A 144 14.83 31.99 -7.78
C ASN A 144 13.87 32.09 -6.60
N LEU A 145 14.33 32.56 -5.45
CA LEU A 145 13.45 32.84 -4.33
C LEU A 145 12.92 34.26 -4.45
N ARG A 146 11.59 34.41 -4.59
CA ARG A 146 10.95 35.72 -4.66
C ARG A 146 9.88 35.86 -3.60
N ARG A 147 9.80 37.05 -3.00
CA ARG A 147 8.66 37.38 -2.15
C ARG A 147 7.40 37.41 -3.02
N HIS A 148 6.32 36.81 -2.55
CA HIS A 148 5.04 36.83 -3.25
C HIS A 148 4.58 38.29 -3.45
N PRO A 149 4.09 38.69 -4.63
CA PRO A 149 3.74 40.09 -4.92
C PRO A 149 2.75 40.72 -3.93
N THR A 150 1.89 39.91 -3.32
CA THR A 150 0.89 40.36 -2.34
C THR A 150 1.42 40.43 -0.90
N CYS A 151 2.61 39.90 -0.61
CA CYS A 151 3.18 39.88 0.73
C CYS A 151 4.09 41.10 0.95
N ARG A 152 3.79 41.91 1.96
CA ARG A 152 4.59 43.08 2.34
C ARG A 152 5.39 42.91 3.63
N GLU A 153 5.01 41.93 4.45
CA GLU A 153 5.53 41.70 5.80
C GLU A 153 6.95 41.13 5.83
N LEU A 154 7.27 40.27 4.85
CA LEU A 154 8.58 39.64 4.74
C LEU A 154 9.55 40.51 3.93
N LYS A 155 10.84 40.39 4.23
CA LYS A 155 11.90 40.99 3.40
C LYS A 155 11.99 40.29 2.04
N GLU A 156 12.49 40.98 1.04
CA GLU A 156 12.80 40.36 -0.25
C GLU A 156 14.21 39.76 -0.23
N TRP A 157 14.36 38.60 -0.86
CA TRP A 157 15.62 37.89 -0.96
C TRP A 157 16.48 38.59 -2.02
N ARG A 158 17.58 39.20 -1.59
CA ARG A 158 18.44 40.03 -2.45
C ARG A 158 19.93 39.68 -2.43
N HIS A 159 20.35 38.68 -1.65
CA HIS A 159 21.77 38.33 -1.50
C HIS A 159 22.24 37.33 -2.58
N GLY A 160 23.34 37.68 -3.28
CA GLY A 160 24.13 36.85 -4.19
C GLY A 160 23.36 36.14 -5.30
N HIS A 161 23.39 36.67 -6.54
CA HIS A 161 22.74 36.15 -7.75
C HIS A 161 21.41 35.43 -7.46
N GLY A 162 20.28 36.14 -7.45
CA GLY A 162 18.94 35.75 -6.93
C GLY A 162 18.36 34.33 -7.16
N SER A 163 19.07 33.44 -7.85
CA SER A 163 18.89 31.99 -7.89
C SER A 163 19.79 31.23 -6.90
N ILE A 164 19.21 30.35 -6.10
CA ILE A 164 19.92 29.35 -5.29
C ILE A 164 19.95 27.99 -6.00
N LYS A 165 20.91 27.14 -5.68
CA LYS A 165 20.91 25.73 -6.08
C LYS A 165 20.39 24.88 -4.94
N VAL A 166 19.49 23.95 -5.23
CA VAL A 166 18.77 23.17 -4.23
C VAL A 166 18.76 21.71 -4.66
N ASP A 167 19.01 20.81 -3.71
CA ASP A 167 18.91 19.38 -4.00
C ASP A 167 17.43 19.02 -4.31
N PRO A 168 17.15 18.14 -5.27
CA PRO A 168 15.80 17.88 -5.79
C PRO A 168 14.80 17.40 -4.73
N PHE A 169 15.31 16.83 -3.65
CA PHE A 169 14.52 16.27 -2.56
C PHE A 169 14.56 17.11 -1.29
N THR A 170 15.11 18.33 -1.37
CA THR A 170 15.08 19.29 -0.27
C THR A 170 13.63 19.59 0.12
N SER A 171 13.29 19.34 1.38
CA SER A 171 11.96 19.67 1.91
C SER A 171 11.71 21.18 1.88
N ILE A 172 10.45 21.60 1.68
CA ILE A 172 10.07 23.01 1.76
C ILE A 172 10.47 23.63 3.10
N SER A 173 10.34 22.91 4.22
CA SER A 173 10.77 23.37 5.54
C SER A 173 12.28 23.63 5.67
N ALA A 174 13.11 22.98 4.84
CA ALA A 174 14.54 23.27 4.79
C ALA A 174 14.82 24.58 4.02
N ILE A 175 14.07 24.82 2.94
CA ILE A 175 14.11 26.10 2.21
C ILE A 175 13.58 27.24 3.09
N GLU A 176 12.55 26.97 3.89
CA GLU A 176 12.02 27.91 4.88
C GLU A 176 13.07 28.27 5.93
N ARG A 177 13.68 27.29 6.60
CA ARG A 177 14.77 27.53 7.56
C ARG A 177 15.92 28.32 6.94
N TYR A 178 16.31 27.98 5.70
CA TYR A 178 17.32 28.72 4.94
C TYR A 178 16.97 30.20 4.75
N LEU A 179 15.68 30.54 4.56
CA LEU A 179 15.21 31.92 4.50
C LEU A 179 15.18 32.59 5.89
N LEU A 180 14.76 31.86 6.93
CA LEU A 180 14.70 32.34 8.32
C LEU A 180 16.08 32.68 8.87
N ASP A 181 17.04 31.78 8.70
CA ASP A 181 18.44 31.93 9.16
C ASP A 181 19.12 33.16 8.54
N ARG A 182 18.63 33.61 7.37
CA ARG A 182 19.10 34.82 6.68
C ARG A 182 18.21 36.04 6.87
N GLY A 183 17.37 36.03 7.90
CA GLY A 183 16.63 37.21 8.33
C GLY A 183 15.39 37.56 7.51
N VAL A 184 14.92 36.69 6.61
CA VAL A 184 13.74 36.96 5.76
C VAL A 184 12.43 36.83 6.54
N GLY A 185 12.39 35.97 7.57
CA GLY A 185 11.19 35.68 8.37
C GLY A 185 10.91 36.61 9.54
N TYR A 186 11.84 37.51 9.89
CA TYR A 186 11.61 38.45 10.99
C TYR A 186 10.77 39.62 10.47
N VAL A 187 9.52 39.68 10.93
CA VAL A 187 8.64 40.83 10.73
C VAL A 187 9.28 42.02 11.44
N ARG A 188 9.30 43.18 10.78
CA ARG A 188 9.74 44.45 11.36
C ARG A 188 9.00 44.66 12.69
N GLY A 189 9.68 44.48 13.82
CA GLY A 189 9.28 45.13 15.06
C GLY A 189 9.59 46.61 14.89
N GLU A 190 8.61 47.48 15.10
CA GLU A 190 8.92 48.84 15.51
C GLU A 190 9.77 48.70 16.79
N ASP A 191 10.94 49.35 16.80
CA ASP A 191 12.00 49.28 17.83
C ASP A 191 13.18 48.34 17.53
N SER A 192 13.94 48.64 16.47
CA SER A 192 15.40 48.50 16.52
C SER A 192 16.05 49.37 15.44
N SER A 193 16.37 50.61 15.81
CA SER A 193 17.40 51.39 15.13
C SER A 193 18.77 50.83 15.53
N GLY A 194 19.53 50.33 14.56
CA GLY A 194 20.90 49.87 14.78
C GLY A 194 21.52 49.46 13.47
N ASP A 195 22.38 50.33 12.95
CA ASP A 195 23.34 50.02 11.89
C ASP A 195 24.20 48.83 12.32
N GLU A 196 24.30 47.79 11.49
CA GLU A 196 25.48 46.92 11.48
C GLU A 196 25.81 46.56 10.03
N ASP A 197 26.90 47.17 9.55
CA ASP A 197 27.73 46.67 8.46
C ASP A 197 28.21 45.26 8.81
N ALA A 198 27.95 44.29 7.92
CA ALA A 198 28.67 43.02 7.90
C ALA A 198 29.09 42.74 6.47
N SER A 199 30.31 43.17 6.14
CA SER A 199 31.10 42.55 5.09
C SER A 199 31.43 41.12 5.52
N ASP A 200 31.16 40.14 4.68
CA ASP A 200 31.98 38.93 4.65
C ASP A 200 32.02 38.40 3.23
N ASP A 201 33.24 38.36 2.72
CA ASP A 201 33.65 37.76 1.47
C ASP A 201 33.57 36.23 1.59
N ASP A 202 32.69 35.61 0.80
CA ASP A 202 32.80 34.18 0.46
C ASP A 202 32.78 34.05 -1.07
N GLU A 203 33.93 34.35 -1.66
CA GLU A 203 34.24 34.07 -3.05
C GLU A 203 34.51 32.55 -3.21
N MET A 204 33.57 31.83 -3.81
CA MET A 204 33.77 30.42 -4.16
C MET A 204 34.65 30.28 -5.42
N PRO A 205 35.62 29.33 -5.45
CA PRO A 205 36.60 29.26 -6.53
C PRO A 205 35.99 28.94 -7.88
N SER A 206 36.45 29.68 -8.89
CA SER A 206 36.30 29.35 -10.30
C SER A 206 36.95 28.00 -10.62
N ALA A 207 36.17 26.98 -10.98
CA ALA A 207 36.62 25.94 -11.91
C ALA A 207 35.48 25.07 -12.47
N ILE A 208 35.55 24.87 -13.79
CA ILE A 208 34.84 23.90 -14.65
C ILE A 208 33.64 24.45 -15.42
N ARG A 209 34.00 25.23 -16.45
CA ARG A 209 33.41 25.06 -17.78
C ARG A 209 33.84 23.70 -18.30
N GLN A 210 32.91 22.89 -18.82
CA GLN A 210 33.15 22.06 -20.00
C GLN A 210 31.81 21.56 -20.61
N TYR A 211 31.62 21.95 -21.87
CA TYR A 211 30.77 21.41 -22.94
C TYR A 211 29.26 21.25 -22.75
N SER A 212 28.53 22.19 -23.36
CA SER A 212 27.25 21.94 -24.02
C SER A 212 27.50 21.91 -25.54
N PRO A 213 27.05 20.90 -26.30
CA PRO A 213 26.80 21.07 -27.72
C PRO A 213 25.36 21.58 -27.92
N ALA A 214 25.22 22.53 -28.84
CA ALA A 214 23.95 23.04 -29.34
C ALA A 214 23.40 22.13 -30.46
N MET A 215 22.09 21.95 -30.56
CA MET A 215 21.27 22.23 -31.76
C MET A 215 19.85 21.61 -31.73
N MET A 216 18.89 22.44 -32.14
CA MET A 216 17.81 22.25 -33.12
C MET A 216 16.81 21.08 -33.06
N SER A 217 15.54 21.52 -32.95
CA SER A 217 14.33 21.14 -33.69
C SER A 217 13.65 19.76 -33.50
N SER A 218 12.37 19.90 -33.14
CA SER A 218 11.18 19.30 -33.76
C SER A 218 10.67 17.93 -33.29
N ASP A 219 9.44 18.02 -32.78
CA ASP A 219 8.32 17.06 -32.75
C ASP A 219 8.45 15.79 -31.90
N GLY A 220 7.64 15.75 -30.83
CA GLY A 220 7.52 14.66 -29.86
C GLY A 220 7.79 15.05 -28.40
N SER A 221 7.99 16.34 -28.10
CA SER A 221 8.87 16.80 -27.03
C SER A 221 8.24 17.16 -25.68
N ASP A 222 6.93 17.06 -25.43
CA ASP A 222 6.38 17.71 -24.22
C ASP A 222 6.80 17.05 -22.89
N GLN A 223 6.92 15.72 -22.83
CA GLN A 223 7.28 15.03 -21.58
C GLN A 223 8.80 15.02 -21.32
N LEU A 224 9.61 14.91 -22.39
CA LEU A 224 11.07 15.02 -22.33
C LEU A 224 11.53 16.47 -22.12
N ALA A 225 10.80 17.47 -22.66
CA ALA A 225 11.05 18.89 -22.42
C ALA A 225 10.73 19.30 -20.99
N MET A 226 9.75 18.68 -20.32
CA MET A 226 9.53 18.89 -18.88
C MET A 226 10.65 18.29 -18.04
N ALA A 227 11.13 17.08 -18.37
CA ALA A 227 12.22 16.42 -17.66
C ALA A 227 13.55 17.19 -17.82
N THR A 228 13.87 17.67 -19.03
CA THR A 228 15.06 18.49 -19.31
C THR A 228 14.93 19.93 -18.81
N GLY A 229 13.73 20.52 -18.91
CA GLY A 229 13.44 21.87 -18.44
C GLY A 229 13.58 22.01 -16.93
N LEU A 230 13.32 20.97 -16.13
CA LEU A 230 13.50 21.02 -14.67
C LEU A 230 14.95 21.33 -14.28
N TRP A 231 15.92 20.68 -14.95
CA TRP A 231 17.34 20.77 -14.60
C TRP A 231 18.05 21.95 -15.27
N VAL A 232 17.56 22.36 -16.44
CA VAL A 232 18.16 23.45 -17.24
C VAL A 232 17.58 24.81 -16.88
N ASN A 233 16.28 24.88 -16.53
CA ASN A 233 15.62 26.15 -16.26
C ASN A 233 15.81 26.61 -14.82
N THR A 234 15.67 27.92 -14.64
CA THR A 234 15.56 28.52 -13.30
C THR A 234 14.09 28.64 -12.92
N HIS A 235 13.69 27.95 -11.85
CA HIS A 235 12.31 27.96 -11.36
C HIS A 235 12.13 29.06 -10.34
N THR A 236 10.98 29.75 -10.32
CA THR A 236 10.74 30.78 -9.30
C THR A 236 9.86 30.22 -8.19
N LEU A 237 10.38 30.18 -6.97
CA LEU A 237 9.62 29.84 -5.77
C LEU A 237 9.19 31.12 -5.07
N TYR A 238 7.88 31.30 -4.95
CA TYR A 238 7.31 32.42 -4.21
C TYR A 238 7.13 32.05 -2.74
N TYR A 239 7.59 32.91 -1.83
CA TYR A 239 7.35 32.78 -0.39
C TYR A 239 6.52 33.95 0.13
N ARG A 240 5.69 33.69 1.14
CA ARG A 240 4.88 34.68 1.85
C ARG A 240 4.72 34.29 3.30
N ALA A 241 4.41 35.25 4.17
CA ALA A 241 4.00 34.95 5.53
C ALA A 241 2.73 34.09 5.50
N ALA A 242 2.68 33.10 6.41
CA ALA A 242 1.45 32.37 6.65
C ALA A 242 0.41 33.37 7.16
N SER A 243 -0.69 33.52 6.43
CA SER A 243 -1.83 34.30 6.92
C SER A 243 -2.35 33.63 8.18
N ASN A 244 -2.54 34.36 9.28
CA ASN A 244 -3.16 33.87 10.52
C ASN A 244 -4.64 33.45 10.36
N SER A 245 -5.17 33.39 9.14
CA SER A 245 -6.47 32.83 8.83
C SER A 245 -6.35 31.35 8.47
N PRO A 246 -7.18 30.46 9.03
CA PRO A 246 -7.24 29.07 8.56
C PRO A 246 -7.59 29.06 7.05
N PRO A 247 -7.13 28.05 6.29
CA PRO A 247 -7.54 27.89 4.90
C PRO A 247 -9.07 27.82 4.83
N PRO A 248 -9.71 28.28 3.73
CA PRO A 248 -11.16 28.10 3.58
C PRO A 248 -11.47 26.60 3.67
N GLU A 249 -12.22 26.24 4.72
CA GLU A 249 -12.65 24.87 4.96
C GLU A 249 -13.52 24.40 3.80
N SER A 250 -13.05 23.37 3.11
CA SER A 250 -13.98 22.41 2.50
C SER A 250 -14.65 21.68 3.67
N ASN A 251 -15.93 21.97 3.88
CA ASN A 251 -16.82 21.37 4.88
C ASN A 251 -16.39 19.97 5.34
N ASN A 252 -16.08 19.83 6.62
CA ASN A 252 -16.42 18.65 7.42
C ASN A 252 -16.34 19.01 8.90
N ASP A 253 -17.52 19.03 9.53
CA ASP A 253 -17.74 19.22 10.96
C ASP A 253 -17.00 18.19 11.82
N SER A 254 -16.25 18.64 12.83
CA SER A 254 -16.35 18.19 14.23
C SER A 254 -15.36 18.93 15.16
N PRO A 255 -15.72 19.17 16.44
CA PRO A 255 -15.17 20.27 17.24
C PRO A 255 -13.95 19.86 18.09
N SER A 256 -12.99 20.77 18.26
CA SER A 256 -12.00 20.68 19.35
C SER A 256 -11.92 22.01 20.12
N THR A 257 -12.15 21.90 21.43
CA THR A 257 -12.08 22.96 22.44
C THR A 257 -10.64 23.31 22.80
N PRO A 258 -10.32 24.60 23.07
CA PRO A 258 -8.98 25.01 23.50
C PRO A 258 -8.81 24.84 25.01
N THR A 259 -7.68 24.29 25.46
CA THR A 259 -7.25 24.41 26.86
C THR A 259 -5.93 25.15 26.95
N THR A 260 -5.99 26.21 27.75
CA THR A 260 -4.95 27.17 28.10
C THR A 260 -3.86 26.52 28.95
N ALA A 261 -2.60 26.78 28.59
CA ALA A 261 -1.44 26.47 29.40
C ALA A 261 -1.45 27.31 30.68
N SER A 262 -1.29 26.66 31.84
CA SER A 262 -0.92 27.32 33.08
C SER A 262 0.27 26.62 33.72
N SER A 263 1.22 27.44 34.13
CA SER A 263 2.45 27.16 34.84
C SER A 263 2.22 26.57 36.24
N SER A 264 2.96 25.53 36.63
CA SER A 264 3.36 25.37 38.03
C SER A 264 4.57 24.44 38.26
N LYS A 265 5.57 25.07 38.89
CA LYS A 265 6.63 24.61 39.82
C LYS A 265 6.77 23.12 40.20
N SER A 266 8.03 22.68 40.13
CA SER A 266 8.63 21.53 40.83
C SER A 266 8.57 21.65 42.36
N PRO A 267 8.51 20.51 43.08
CA PRO A 267 9.66 20.06 43.90
C PRO A 267 9.84 18.53 43.79
N GLY A 268 11.02 17.94 43.94
CA GLY A 268 11.77 17.83 45.20
C GLY A 268 12.06 16.35 45.47
N ASN A 269 13.33 16.05 45.72
CA ASN A 269 13.99 14.74 45.75
C ASN A 269 13.60 13.87 46.97
N SER A 270 13.45 12.55 46.81
CA SER A 270 13.74 11.58 47.90
C SER A 270 14.06 10.17 47.38
N LYS A 271 15.17 9.63 47.89
CA LYS A 271 15.70 8.27 47.70
C LYS A 271 14.82 7.23 48.38
N ALA A 272 14.66 6.05 47.77
CA ALA A 272 14.35 4.82 48.51
C ALA A 272 14.90 3.57 47.79
N GLU A 273 15.37 2.63 48.60
CA GLU A 273 16.26 1.51 48.29
C GLU A 273 15.62 0.32 47.56
N ARG A 274 16.53 -0.45 46.96
CA ARG A 274 16.39 -1.70 46.21
C ARG A 274 15.74 -2.84 47.03
N LYS A 275 14.74 -3.51 46.46
CA LYS A 275 14.37 -4.89 46.83
C LYS A 275 13.97 -5.67 45.59
N GLU A 276 14.82 -6.61 45.19
CA GLU A 276 14.60 -7.53 44.06
C GLU A 276 13.34 -8.38 44.32
N ARG A 277 12.37 -8.31 43.39
CA ARG A 277 11.19 -9.18 43.36
C ARG A 277 11.26 -10.04 42.10
N LYS A 278 11.25 -11.36 42.29
CA LYS A 278 11.02 -12.36 41.22
C LYS A 278 9.70 -12.01 40.50
N TYR A 279 9.75 -11.78 39.20
CA TYR A 279 8.56 -11.51 38.40
C TYR A 279 7.89 -12.84 37.99
N LYS A 280 6.68 -13.07 38.50
CA LYS A 280 5.71 -13.94 37.83
C LYS A 280 5.17 -13.18 36.63
N ILE A 281 5.13 -13.83 35.47
CA ILE A 281 4.47 -13.32 34.26
C ILE A 281 3.01 -13.00 34.63
N ASP A 282 2.61 -11.75 34.49
CA ASP A 282 1.25 -11.30 34.79
C ASP A 282 0.34 -11.69 33.62
N GLU A 283 -0.49 -12.72 33.82
CA GLU A 283 -1.49 -13.21 32.85
C GLU A 283 -2.49 -12.12 32.40
N LYS A 284 -2.51 -10.97 33.07
CA LYS A 284 -3.36 -9.82 32.73
C LYS A 284 -2.76 -8.86 31.69
N LEU A 285 -1.52 -9.06 31.22
CA LEU A 285 -0.89 -8.10 30.29
C LEU A 285 -1.70 -7.90 28.99
N TRP A 286 -2.29 -8.97 28.44
CA TRP A 286 -3.00 -8.89 27.16
C TRP A 286 -4.52 -8.70 27.29
N LEU A 287 -5.14 -9.31 28.29
CA LEU A 287 -6.56 -9.09 28.60
C LEU A 287 -6.78 -7.68 29.19
N GLY A 288 -5.87 -7.20 30.03
CA GLY A 288 -6.02 -5.98 30.81
C GLY A 288 -5.80 -4.68 30.04
N GLN A 289 -5.00 -4.67 28.96
CA GLN A 289 -4.83 -3.46 28.12
C GLN A 289 -6.07 -3.15 27.27
N PHE A 290 -6.81 -4.16 26.81
CA PHE A 290 -8.13 -3.97 26.22
C PHE A 290 -9.09 -3.28 27.21
N TYR A 291 -9.04 -3.63 28.50
CA TYR A 291 -9.86 -2.98 29.53
C TYR A 291 -9.38 -1.58 29.93
N ARG A 292 -8.08 -1.25 29.78
CA ARG A 292 -7.52 0.02 30.31
C ARG A 292 -7.63 1.20 29.35
N PHE A 293 -7.83 0.97 28.04
CA PHE A 293 -8.13 2.05 27.08
C PHE A 293 -9.52 2.69 27.31
N SER A 294 -10.38 2.08 28.14
CA SER A 294 -11.77 2.52 28.37
C SER A 294 -11.98 3.31 29.68
N ARG A 295 -10.95 3.94 30.26
CA ARG A 295 -11.15 4.65 31.56
C ARG A 295 -10.76 6.12 31.65
N ASN A 296 -10.14 6.73 30.63
CA ASN A 296 -9.79 8.15 30.69
C ASN A 296 -10.18 8.90 29.41
N GLN A 297 -11.48 9.08 29.15
CA GLN A 297 -11.97 10.27 28.44
C GLN A 297 -13.47 10.46 28.70
N THR A 298 -13.82 11.58 29.33
CA THR A 298 -15.19 12.06 29.49
C THR A 298 -15.67 12.65 28.17
N ASP A 299 -16.06 11.80 27.22
CA ASP A 299 -16.80 12.20 26.03
C ASP A 299 -18.06 11.34 25.92
N SER A 300 -19.22 11.98 26.02
CA SER A 300 -20.55 11.36 26.10
C SER A 300 -21.05 10.78 24.77
N ASN A 301 -20.16 10.37 23.86
CA ASN A 301 -20.53 9.82 22.55
C ASN A 301 -19.69 8.62 22.09
N PHE A 302 -18.97 7.95 23.00
CA PHE A 302 -18.40 6.64 22.72
C PHE A 302 -19.43 5.55 22.99
N GLN A 303 -19.91 4.91 21.93
CA GLN A 303 -20.61 3.62 22.02
C GLN A 303 -19.68 2.66 22.79
N LYS A 304 -20.05 2.38 24.03
CA LYS A 304 -19.37 1.44 24.92
C LYS A 304 -19.30 0.09 24.20
N TYR A 305 -18.14 -0.27 23.66
CA TYR A 305 -17.82 -1.67 23.39
C TYR A 305 -17.65 -2.37 24.74
N GLN A 306 -18.79 -2.63 25.36
CA GLN A 306 -18.94 -3.62 26.40
C GLN A 306 -18.49 -4.92 25.74
N VAL A 307 -17.43 -5.53 26.25
CA VAL A 307 -17.09 -6.92 25.94
C VAL A 307 -18.31 -7.71 26.39
N SER A 308 -19.25 -7.91 25.47
CA SER A 308 -20.39 -8.79 25.64
C SER A 308 -19.83 -10.18 25.89
N ASP A 309 -20.41 -10.86 26.88
CA ASP A 309 -20.20 -12.29 27.08
C ASP A 309 -20.32 -13.01 25.74
N GLY A 310 -19.19 -13.47 25.20
CA GLY A 310 -19.06 -14.59 24.27
C GLY A 310 -20.14 -14.78 23.19
N GLU A 311 -20.69 -13.72 22.59
CA GLU A 311 -21.47 -13.89 21.37
C GLU A 311 -20.50 -14.29 20.26
N VAL A 312 -20.51 -15.59 19.92
CA VAL A 312 -19.83 -16.10 18.75
C VAL A 312 -20.40 -15.34 17.54
N PRO A 313 -19.57 -14.58 16.79
CA PRO A 313 -20.06 -13.87 15.62
C PRO A 313 -20.83 -14.83 14.72
N THR A 314 -21.96 -14.38 14.18
CA THR A 314 -22.71 -15.17 13.20
C THR A 314 -21.77 -15.61 12.08
N TYR A 315 -21.82 -16.88 11.72
CA TYR A 315 -20.98 -17.42 10.66
C TYR A 315 -21.43 -16.83 9.32
N ASP A 316 -20.81 -15.72 8.93
CA ASP A 316 -21.03 -15.12 7.61
C ASP A 316 -20.30 -15.96 6.57
N SER A 317 -20.98 -16.26 5.45
CA SER A 317 -20.39 -17.07 4.39
C SER A 317 -19.15 -16.36 3.83
N PRO A 318 -17.99 -17.04 3.76
CA PRO A 318 -16.77 -16.43 3.24
C PRO A 318 -16.85 -16.08 1.75
N LEU A 319 -17.88 -16.59 1.06
CA LEU A 319 -18.18 -16.30 -0.34
C LEU A 319 -18.85 -14.93 -0.53
N ASP A 320 -19.66 -14.47 0.43
CA ASP A 320 -20.51 -13.28 0.27
C ASP A 320 -19.75 -11.98 -0.06
N PRO A 321 -18.57 -11.69 0.53
CA PRO A 321 -17.80 -10.49 0.17
C PRO A 321 -17.35 -10.43 -1.29
N TYR A 322 -17.41 -11.53 -2.03
CA TYR A 322 -17.05 -11.61 -3.45
C TYR A 322 -18.27 -11.46 -4.37
N LEU A 323 -19.48 -11.70 -3.89
CA LEU A 323 -20.72 -11.71 -4.67
C LEU A 323 -21.39 -10.33 -4.71
N THR A 324 -20.65 -9.32 -5.15
CA THR A 324 -21.11 -7.93 -5.26
C THR A 324 -21.20 -7.51 -6.72
N SER A 325 -22.19 -6.68 -7.07
CA SER A 325 -22.37 -6.17 -8.44
C SER A 325 -21.38 -5.05 -8.81
N GLN A 326 -20.58 -4.59 -7.86
CA GLN A 326 -19.60 -3.52 -8.00
C GLN A 326 -18.30 -3.87 -7.26
N LEU A 327 -17.21 -3.19 -7.61
CA LEU A 327 -15.95 -3.27 -6.89
C LEU A 327 -16.04 -2.51 -5.55
N PRO A 328 -15.26 -2.89 -4.52
CA PRO A 328 -15.25 -2.21 -3.22
C PRO A 328 -14.56 -0.83 -3.26
N VAL A 329 -14.06 -0.41 -4.43
CA VAL A 329 -13.42 0.88 -4.67
C VAL A 329 -13.95 1.40 -6.00
N GLU A 330 -14.23 2.70 -6.07
CA GLU A 330 -14.62 3.36 -7.31
C GLU A 330 -13.44 3.39 -8.29
N ILE A 331 -13.61 2.72 -9.42
CA ILE A 331 -12.65 2.71 -10.52
C ILE A 331 -13.44 3.05 -11.78
N ASP A 332 -13.02 4.09 -12.48
CA ASP A 332 -13.56 4.48 -13.77
C ASP A 332 -12.67 3.90 -14.88
N ASP A 333 -13.03 2.71 -15.37
CA ASP A 333 -12.32 2.03 -16.45
C ASP A 333 -13.26 1.06 -17.21
N PRO A 334 -13.14 0.91 -18.53
CA PRO A 334 -13.99 0.00 -19.30
C PRO A 334 -13.91 -1.47 -18.85
N SER A 335 -12.82 -1.90 -18.22
CA SER A 335 -12.63 -3.29 -17.75
C SER A 335 -13.39 -3.64 -16.46
N VAL A 336 -14.03 -2.68 -15.78
CA VAL A 336 -14.68 -2.86 -14.47
C VAL A 336 -15.68 -4.01 -14.46
N CYS A 337 -16.53 -4.12 -15.49
CA CYS A 337 -17.52 -5.21 -15.57
C CYS A 337 -16.82 -6.60 -15.55
N SER A 338 -15.75 -6.76 -16.32
CA SER A 338 -14.96 -8.01 -16.33
C SER A 338 -14.25 -8.25 -14.99
N LEU A 339 -13.76 -7.20 -14.32
CA LEU A 339 -13.13 -7.30 -13.00
C LEU A 339 -14.12 -7.73 -11.91
N VAL A 340 -15.36 -7.19 -11.92
CA VAL A 340 -16.44 -7.57 -10.99
C VAL A 340 -16.78 -9.05 -11.16
N LEU A 341 -16.97 -9.50 -12.40
CA LEU A 341 -17.27 -10.91 -12.65
C LEU A 341 -16.09 -11.81 -12.25
N LEU A 342 -14.84 -11.45 -12.58
CA LEU A 342 -13.65 -12.19 -12.13
C LEU A 342 -13.59 -12.29 -10.60
N ARG A 343 -14.00 -11.25 -9.86
CA ARG A 343 -14.08 -11.28 -8.40
C ARG A 343 -15.12 -12.28 -7.91
N CYS A 344 -16.31 -12.30 -8.52
CA CYS A 344 -17.35 -13.29 -8.20
C CYS A 344 -16.86 -14.72 -8.47
N LEU A 345 -16.27 -14.96 -9.65
CA LEU A 345 -15.74 -16.27 -10.04
C LEU A 345 -14.58 -16.71 -9.14
N TYR A 346 -13.70 -15.79 -8.74
CA TYR A 346 -12.63 -16.09 -7.80
C TYR A 346 -13.17 -16.50 -6.42
N GLY A 347 -14.19 -15.79 -5.92
CA GLY A 347 -14.90 -16.16 -4.69
C GLY A 347 -15.49 -17.57 -4.80
N LEU A 348 -16.23 -17.84 -5.88
CA LEU A 348 -16.80 -19.16 -6.17
C LEU A 348 -15.71 -20.24 -6.25
N ASN A 349 -14.60 -19.98 -6.92
CA ASN A 349 -13.48 -20.92 -7.00
C ASN A 349 -12.92 -21.30 -5.61
N ARG A 350 -12.77 -20.31 -4.72
CA ARG A 350 -12.11 -20.48 -3.41
C ARG A 350 -13.04 -21.03 -2.34
N PHE A 351 -14.32 -20.70 -2.43
CA PHE A 351 -15.33 -20.95 -1.39
C PHE A 351 -16.54 -21.73 -1.94
N TRP A 352 -16.40 -22.47 -3.04
CA TRP A 352 -17.50 -23.26 -3.63
C TRP A 352 -18.18 -24.19 -2.61
N TRP A 353 -17.40 -24.73 -1.67
CA TRP A 353 -17.87 -25.65 -0.62
C TRP A 353 -18.95 -25.02 0.27
N SER A 354 -18.93 -23.70 0.47
CA SER A 354 -19.94 -23.01 1.28
C SER A 354 -21.31 -22.92 0.60
N LEU A 355 -21.41 -23.31 -0.68
CA LEU A 355 -22.70 -23.44 -1.35
C LEU A 355 -23.42 -24.72 -0.95
N PHE A 356 -22.70 -25.74 -0.49
CA PHE A 356 -23.18 -27.09 -0.24
C PHE A 356 -22.98 -27.53 1.21
N ASP A 357 -22.84 -26.55 2.12
CA ASP A 357 -22.69 -26.77 3.56
C ASP A 357 -23.95 -27.38 4.20
N ASP A 358 -25.09 -27.18 3.56
CA ASP A 358 -26.42 -27.62 3.95
C ASP A 358 -26.88 -28.94 3.31
N GLU A 359 -26.04 -29.58 2.49
CA GLU A 359 -26.36 -30.86 1.85
C GLU A 359 -26.20 -32.03 2.82
N ASP A 360 -26.99 -33.09 2.63
CA ASP A 360 -26.92 -34.31 3.45
C ASP A 360 -25.52 -34.93 3.49
N VAL A 361 -24.79 -34.80 2.37
CA VAL A 361 -23.38 -35.20 2.24
C VAL A 361 -22.55 -33.97 1.86
N PRO A 362 -21.96 -33.26 2.84
CA PRO A 362 -21.21 -32.05 2.57
C PRO A 362 -19.88 -32.34 1.85
N PRO A 363 -19.29 -31.33 1.18
CA PRO A 363 -17.98 -31.42 0.58
C PRO A 363 -16.90 -31.90 1.56
N THR A 364 -16.03 -32.79 1.10
CA THR A 364 -14.90 -33.29 1.91
C THR A 364 -13.62 -32.47 1.71
N SER A 365 -13.57 -31.64 0.67
CA SER A 365 -12.44 -30.78 0.34
C SER A 365 -12.87 -29.32 0.31
N HIS A 366 -12.06 -28.45 0.93
CA HIS A 366 -12.20 -26.99 0.87
C HIS A 366 -11.12 -26.35 -0.01
N ALA A 367 -10.41 -27.17 -0.81
CA ALA A 367 -9.42 -26.70 -1.75
C ALA A 367 -10.08 -25.90 -2.88
N PRO A 368 -9.39 -24.87 -3.43
CA PRO A 368 -9.85 -24.20 -4.64
C PRO A 368 -9.85 -25.17 -5.82
N LEU A 369 -10.78 -25.00 -6.75
CA LEU A 369 -10.92 -25.89 -7.92
C LEU A 369 -9.87 -25.62 -8.99
N LEU A 370 -9.66 -24.34 -9.29
CA LEU A 370 -8.57 -23.85 -10.13
C LEU A 370 -7.44 -23.30 -9.26
N PRO A 371 -6.18 -23.49 -9.67
CA PRO A 371 -5.05 -22.80 -9.06
C PRO A 371 -5.25 -21.28 -9.04
N HIS A 372 -4.78 -20.62 -7.98
CA HIS A 372 -4.83 -19.15 -7.89
C HIS A 372 -4.12 -18.46 -9.07
N THR A 373 -3.13 -19.12 -9.67
CA THR A 373 -2.39 -18.62 -10.83
C THR A 373 -3.25 -18.48 -12.08
N SER A 374 -4.34 -19.25 -12.22
CA SER A 374 -5.27 -19.16 -13.36
C SER A 374 -6.01 -17.82 -13.40
N PHE A 375 -6.00 -17.06 -12.31
CA PHE A 375 -6.61 -15.73 -12.22
C PHE A 375 -5.62 -14.58 -12.42
N HIS A 376 -4.33 -14.85 -12.61
CA HIS A 376 -3.32 -13.79 -12.76
C HIS A 376 -3.44 -13.07 -14.11
N SER A 377 -3.48 -11.74 -14.09
CA SER A 377 -3.40 -10.93 -15.31
C SER A 377 -1.95 -10.59 -15.64
N ALA A 378 -1.39 -11.19 -16.70
CA ALA A 378 -0.02 -10.90 -17.14
C ALA A 378 0.18 -9.40 -17.47
N LYS A 379 -0.78 -8.78 -18.18
CA LYS A 379 -0.72 -7.37 -18.59
C LYS A 379 -0.72 -6.43 -17.39
N LEU A 380 -1.62 -6.62 -16.42
CA LEU A 380 -1.69 -5.76 -15.23
C LEU A 380 -0.47 -5.96 -14.31
N ASN A 381 0.06 -7.19 -14.19
CA ASN A 381 1.32 -7.42 -13.47
C ASN A 381 2.49 -6.70 -14.15
N ALA A 382 2.57 -6.71 -15.48
CA ALA A 382 3.61 -5.99 -16.22
C ALA A 382 3.48 -4.46 -16.04
N LYS A 383 2.25 -3.91 -16.09
CA LYS A 383 1.99 -2.49 -15.81
C LYS A 383 2.39 -2.10 -14.38
N MET A 384 1.97 -2.90 -13.38
CA MET A 384 2.34 -2.68 -11.98
C MET A 384 3.87 -2.70 -11.80
N SER A 385 4.54 -3.70 -12.35
CA SER A 385 6.00 -3.81 -12.30
C SER A 385 6.69 -2.61 -12.96
N ARG A 386 6.23 -2.19 -14.14
CA ARG A 386 6.76 -1.02 -14.85
C ARG A 386 6.56 0.26 -14.04
N GLN A 387 5.39 0.45 -13.44
CA GLN A 387 5.07 1.63 -12.62
C GLN A 387 5.92 1.70 -11.36
N LEU A 388 6.11 0.56 -10.67
CA LEU A 388 6.89 0.50 -9.43
C LEU A 388 8.41 0.54 -9.68
N SER A 389 8.85 0.39 -10.94
CA SER A 389 10.23 0.58 -11.34
C SER A 389 10.59 2.06 -11.62
N ASP A 390 9.59 2.95 -11.70
CA ASP A 390 9.81 4.37 -11.94
C ASP A 390 10.34 5.05 -10.66
N PHE A 391 11.59 5.49 -10.70
CA PHE A 391 12.25 6.05 -9.53
C PHE A 391 11.53 7.28 -8.98
N LEU A 392 11.12 8.21 -9.85
CA LEU A 392 10.54 9.46 -9.39
C LEU A 392 9.17 9.23 -8.73
N SER A 393 8.31 8.40 -9.33
CA SER A 393 7.00 8.05 -8.75
C SER A 393 7.14 7.42 -7.36
N VAL A 394 8.14 6.54 -7.16
CA VAL A 394 8.42 5.93 -5.86
C VAL A 394 9.04 6.94 -4.89
N ALA A 395 10.00 7.75 -5.34
CA ALA A 395 10.70 8.74 -4.51
C ALA A 395 9.76 9.84 -3.99
N THR A 396 8.83 10.29 -4.82
CA THR A 396 7.82 11.31 -4.46
C THR A 396 6.58 10.71 -3.82
N GLN A 397 6.47 9.37 -3.79
CA GLN A 397 5.27 8.64 -3.35
C GLN A 397 4.01 9.03 -4.13
N GLN A 398 4.16 9.39 -5.41
CA GLN A 398 3.09 9.78 -6.32
C GLN A 398 2.79 8.66 -7.33
N LEU A 399 2.40 7.50 -6.83
CA LEU A 399 1.94 6.42 -7.70
C LEU A 399 0.51 6.71 -8.21
N PRO A 400 0.17 6.29 -9.45
CA PRO A 400 -1.21 6.35 -9.91
C PRO A 400 -2.17 5.60 -8.99
N LYS A 401 -3.31 6.21 -8.64
CA LYS A 401 -4.31 5.66 -7.70
C LYS A 401 -4.78 4.25 -8.07
N TRP A 402 -4.90 3.95 -9.37
CA TRP A 402 -5.29 2.64 -9.86
C TRP A 402 -4.42 1.50 -9.29
N THR A 403 -3.14 1.75 -8.97
CA THR A 403 -2.23 0.73 -8.41
C THR A 403 -2.72 0.22 -7.05
N THR A 404 -3.09 1.12 -6.16
CA THR A 404 -3.62 0.78 -4.83
C THR A 404 -5.06 0.30 -4.91
N ASP A 405 -5.87 0.93 -5.77
CA ASP A 405 -7.30 0.64 -5.87
C ASP A 405 -7.55 -0.76 -6.45
N LEU A 406 -6.82 -1.16 -7.50
CA LEU A 406 -6.95 -2.51 -8.06
C LEU A 406 -6.45 -3.59 -7.11
N VAL A 407 -5.35 -3.36 -6.36
CA VAL A 407 -4.88 -4.36 -5.39
C VAL A 407 -5.85 -4.51 -4.22
N ARG A 408 -6.54 -3.43 -3.84
CA ARG A 408 -7.62 -3.49 -2.83
C ARG A 408 -8.86 -4.19 -3.38
N ALA A 409 -9.27 -3.88 -4.61
CA ALA A 409 -10.51 -4.39 -5.20
C ALA A 409 -10.40 -5.83 -5.72
N ALA A 410 -9.27 -6.21 -6.29
CA ALA A 410 -9.06 -7.50 -6.93
C ALA A 410 -7.60 -8.00 -6.72
N PRO A 411 -7.17 -8.25 -5.47
CA PRO A 411 -5.78 -8.65 -5.19
C PRO A 411 -5.36 -9.92 -5.93
N PHE A 412 -6.30 -10.84 -6.16
CA PHE A 412 -6.07 -12.15 -6.76
C PHE A 412 -5.59 -12.11 -8.22
N ILE A 413 -5.76 -11.00 -8.94
CA ILE A 413 -5.24 -10.86 -10.31
C ILE A 413 -3.74 -10.55 -10.34
N PHE A 414 -3.17 -10.14 -9.20
CA PHE A 414 -1.76 -9.83 -9.05
C PHE A 414 -1.01 -10.98 -8.40
N THR A 415 0.20 -11.23 -8.91
CA THR A 415 1.12 -12.19 -8.29
C THR A 415 1.50 -11.73 -6.88
N PHE A 416 1.91 -12.68 -6.03
CA PHE A 416 2.48 -12.36 -4.72
C PHE A 416 3.63 -11.35 -4.82
N THR A 417 4.52 -11.55 -5.80
CA THR A 417 5.65 -10.65 -6.05
C THR A 417 5.21 -9.22 -6.35
N SER A 418 4.20 -9.01 -7.21
CA SER A 418 3.66 -7.68 -7.52
C SER A 418 3.03 -7.01 -6.30
N ARG A 419 2.21 -7.74 -5.53
CA ARG A 419 1.59 -7.20 -4.30
C ARG A 419 2.64 -6.85 -3.25
N ARG A 420 3.65 -7.72 -3.08
CA ARG A 420 4.79 -7.48 -2.19
C ARG A 420 5.59 -6.26 -2.63
N ASN A 421 5.84 -6.10 -3.93
CA ASN A 421 6.55 -4.94 -4.44
C ASN A 421 5.80 -3.64 -4.16
N LEU A 422 4.48 -3.62 -4.40
CA LEU A 422 3.64 -2.46 -4.09
C LEU A 422 3.71 -2.10 -2.60
N LEU A 423 3.61 -3.11 -1.72
CA LEU A 423 3.74 -2.92 -0.26
C LEU A 423 5.06 -2.23 0.11
N TYR A 424 6.19 -2.72 -0.40
CA TYR A 424 7.50 -2.13 -0.09
C TYR A 424 7.66 -0.70 -0.63
N CYS A 425 7.09 -0.40 -1.80
CA CYS A 425 7.16 0.92 -2.39
C CYS A 425 6.24 1.96 -1.74
N THR A 426 5.23 1.55 -0.95
CA THR A 426 4.17 2.45 -0.44
C THR A 426 4.00 2.46 1.07
N ALA A 427 4.11 1.33 1.76
CA ALA A 427 3.66 1.22 3.15
C ALA A 427 4.74 1.61 4.18
N PHE A 428 6.02 1.38 3.87
CA PHE A 428 7.09 1.50 4.88
C PHE A 428 7.80 2.87 4.90
N GLY A 429 7.30 3.82 4.11
CA GLY A 429 7.87 5.15 3.95
C GLY A 429 8.92 5.22 2.85
N ARG A 430 9.20 6.46 2.44
CA ARG A 430 10.02 6.79 1.28
C ARG A 430 11.42 6.19 1.32
N ASP A 431 12.13 6.30 2.43
CA ASP A 431 13.53 5.87 2.52
C ASP A 431 13.67 4.35 2.32
N ARG A 432 12.76 3.58 2.92
CA ARG A 432 12.69 2.12 2.71
C ARG A 432 12.26 1.75 1.30
N ALA A 433 11.32 2.49 0.73
CA ALA A 433 10.90 2.30 -0.66
C ALA A 433 12.05 2.52 -1.65
N LEU A 434 12.86 3.58 -1.44
CA LEU A 434 14.04 3.87 -2.25
C LEU A 434 15.12 2.79 -2.09
N MET A 435 15.40 2.37 -0.85
CA MET A 435 16.36 1.29 -0.58
C MET A 435 15.94 -0.02 -1.26
N HIS A 436 14.65 -0.36 -1.18
CA HIS A 436 14.07 -1.53 -1.84
C HIS A 436 14.18 -1.44 -3.37
N LEU A 437 13.89 -0.27 -3.96
CA LEU A 437 14.00 -0.05 -5.39
C LEU A 437 15.45 -0.20 -5.90
N VAL A 438 16.43 0.35 -5.17
CA VAL A 438 17.87 0.20 -5.51
C VAL A 438 18.32 -1.25 -5.41
N ASN A 439 17.93 -1.95 -4.34
CA ASN A 439 18.32 -3.34 -4.13
C ASN A 439 17.73 -4.28 -5.21
N GLN A 440 16.56 -3.95 -5.76
CA GLN A 440 15.97 -4.71 -6.87
C GLN A 440 16.71 -4.56 -8.19
N THR A 441 17.29 -3.39 -8.49
CA THR A 441 17.97 -3.15 -9.77
C THR A 441 19.41 -3.65 -9.78
N ASP A 442 20.10 -3.55 -8.64
CA ASP A 442 21.55 -3.79 -8.55
C ASP A 442 21.89 -5.22 -8.09
N GLY A 443 20.92 -6.13 -8.06
CA GLY A 443 21.16 -7.54 -7.71
C GLY A 443 21.62 -7.77 -6.27
N GLY A 444 21.34 -6.83 -5.35
CA GLY A 444 21.65 -7.00 -3.92
C GLY A 444 23.13 -6.82 -3.53
N HIS A 445 24.01 -6.31 -4.41
CA HIS A 445 25.38 -5.97 -4.03
C HIS A 445 25.44 -4.66 -3.22
N ALA A 446 25.10 -4.77 -1.93
CA ALA A 446 25.13 -3.66 -0.97
C ALA A 446 26.54 -3.09 -0.69
N ASP A 447 27.60 -3.84 -1.04
CA ASP A 447 29.00 -3.43 -0.86
C ASP A 447 29.55 -2.52 -1.97
N GLY A 448 28.74 -2.24 -3.00
CA GLY A 448 29.09 -1.28 -4.05
C GLY A 448 28.82 0.18 -3.64
N GLU A 449 29.28 1.11 -4.48
CA GLU A 449 29.03 2.55 -4.35
C GLU A 449 27.52 2.88 -4.21
N SER A 450 26.63 2.02 -4.73
CA SER A 450 25.16 2.13 -4.61
C SER A 450 24.65 2.15 -3.16
N GLY A 451 25.29 1.42 -2.23
CA GLY A 451 24.93 1.42 -0.81
C GLY A 451 25.24 2.74 -0.09
N ARG A 452 26.18 3.53 -0.62
CA ARG A 452 26.49 4.88 -0.10
C ARG A 452 25.42 5.91 -0.44
N LEU A 453 24.63 5.64 -1.49
CA LEU A 453 23.65 6.56 -2.05
C LEU A 453 22.26 6.34 -1.45
N THR A 454 21.94 5.14 -0.97
CA THR A 454 20.65 4.88 -0.33
C THR A 454 20.48 5.69 0.97
N PRO A 455 19.28 6.21 1.27
CA PRO A 455 19.00 6.88 2.53
C PRO A 455 19.37 5.99 3.73
N ARG A 456 20.13 6.54 4.68
CA ARG A 456 20.48 5.82 5.91
C ARG A 456 19.33 5.87 6.89
N LEU A 457 18.74 4.71 7.16
CA LEU A 457 17.73 4.56 8.20
C LEU A 457 18.37 4.73 9.58
N GLU A 458 17.75 5.57 10.41
CA GLU A 458 18.10 5.69 11.82
C GLU A 458 17.97 4.32 12.50
N ARG A 459 18.96 3.94 13.30
CA ARG A 459 18.95 2.69 14.08
C ARG A 459 18.68 3.01 15.54
N ARG A 460 17.72 2.31 16.15
CA ARG A 460 17.46 2.38 17.59
C ARG A 460 17.83 1.08 18.25
N LYS A 461 18.80 1.16 19.15
CA LYS A 461 19.28 0.01 19.93
C LYS A 461 18.46 -0.15 21.21
N VAL A 462 18.01 -1.37 21.47
CA VAL A 462 17.26 -1.73 22.69
C VAL A 462 17.89 -2.96 23.33
N SER A 463 18.00 -2.96 24.66
CA SER A 463 18.47 -4.11 25.43
C SER A 463 17.29 -4.86 26.06
N ILE A 464 17.24 -6.18 25.89
CA ILE A 464 16.10 -7.02 26.29
C ILE A 464 16.58 -8.19 27.17
N LYS A 465 15.90 -8.46 28.29
CA LYS A 465 16.14 -9.65 29.11
C LYS A 465 15.31 -10.83 28.61
N ARG A 466 15.90 -12.04 28.57
CA ARG A 466 15.19 -13.27 28.16
C ARG A 466 14.04 -13.64 29.10
N ASP A 467 14.19 -13.42 30.40
CA ASP A 467 13.22 -13.86 31.42
C ASP A 467 11.85 -13.17 31.35
N ASP A 468 11.76 -11.98 30.74
CA ASP A 468 10.52 -11.20 30.63
C ASP A 468 10.31 -10.70 29.20
N LEU A 469 10.61 -11.58 28.23
CA LEU A 469 10.67 -11.27 26.80
C LEU A 469 9.39 -10.61 26.28
N LEU A 470 8.21 -11.19 26.57
CA LEU A 470 6.93 -10.70 26.04
C LEU A 470 6.60 -9.29 26.55
N ARG A 471 6.80 -9.04 27.84
CA ARG A 471 6.50 -7.74 28.44
C ARG A 471 7.45 -6.65 27.93
N GLN A 472 8.73 -6.99 27.81
CA GLN A 472 9.72 -6.06 27.25
C GLN A 472 9.49 -5.81 25.76
N ALA A 473 9.07 -6.83 25.01
CA ALA A 473 8.68 -6.68 23.61
C ALA A 473 7.49 -5.71 23.48
N GLU A 474 6.44 -5.89 24.27
CA GLU A 474 5.28 -4.99 24.30
C GLU A 474 5.69 -3.53 24.60
N GLN A 475 6.48 -3.32 25.65
CA GLN A 475 6.97 -1.98 26.02
C GLN A 475 7.82 -1.35 24.90
N THR A 476 8.71 -2.13 24.30
CA THR A 476 9.55 -1.69 23.19
C THR A 476 8.71 -1.31 21.99
N MET A 477 7.74 -2.14 21.60
CA MET A 477 6.84 -1.88 20.46
C MET A 477 5.94 -0.66 20.73
N ASN A 478 5.44 -0.46 21.95
CA ASN A 478 4.66 0.73 22.31
C ASN A 478 5.50 2.01 22.29
N HIS A 479 6.74 1.96 22.78
CA HIS A 479 7.65 3.10 22.77
C HIS A 479 8.11 3.46 21.34
N LEU A 480 8.27 2.46 20.47
CA LEU A 480 8.78 2.62 19.11
C LEU A 480 7.69 2.62 18.04
N GLY A 481 6.41 2.42 18.38
CA GLY A 481 5.33 2.21 17.41
C GLY A 481 5.10 3.38 16.45
N GLY A 482 5.39 4.61 16.90
CA GLY A 482 5.37 5.81 16.04
C GLY A 482 6.69 6.08 15.30
N SER A 483 7.77 5.36 15.63
CA SER A 483 9.09 5.56 15.03
C SER A 483 9.26 4.73 13.77
N ARG A 484 9.84 5.34 12.74
CA ARG A 484 10.27 4.64 11.52
C ARG A 484 11.70 4.13 11.60
N ALA A 485 12.37 4.22 12.76
CA ALA A 485 13.73 3.72 12.92
C ALA A 485 13.81 2.19 12.78
N MET A 486 14.99 1.69 12.41
CA MET A 486 15.29 0.26 12.41
C MET A 486 15.64 -0.18 13.83
N LEU A 487 14.87 -1.12 14.38
CA LEU A 487 15.14 -1.69 15.68
C LEU A 487 16.37 -2.61 15.63
N GLU A 488 17.30 -2.40 16.56
CA GLU A 488 18.44 -3.27 16.81
C GLU A 488 18.36 -3.81 18.24
N VAL A 489 18.18 -5.12 18.38
CA VAL A 489 18.07 -5.76 19.69
C VAL A 489 19.44 -6.27 20.14
N GLY A 490 19.71 -6.12 21.44
CA GLY A 490 20.75 -6.84 22.15
C GLY A 490 20.16 -7.53 23.38
N PHE A 491 20.54 -8.78 23.64
CA PHE A 491 20.12 -9.47 24.85
C PHE A 491 21.05 -9.10 26.02
N GLU A 492 20.47 -8.82 27.18
CA GLU A 492 21.25 -8.42 28.36
C GLU A 492 22.14 -9.57 28.83
N GLY A 493 23.43 -9.28 29.04
CA GLY A 493 24.42 -10.28 29.44
C GLY A 493 24.98 -11.13 28.30
N GLU A 494 24.55 -10.90 27.05
CA GLU A 494 25.03 -11.63 25.87
C GLU A 494 25.93 -10.77 24.98
N ALA A 495 26.92 -11.42 24.38
CA ALA A 495 27.81 -10.77 23.42
C ALA A 495 27.13 -10.72 22.05
N GLY A 496 26.85 -9.51 21.57
CA GLY A 496 26.36 -9.28 20.22
C GLY A 496 25.07 -8.48 20.17
N THR A 497 25.06 -7.45 19.33
CA THR A 497 23.86 -6.73 18.92
C THR A 497 23.86 -6.64 17.40
N GLY A 498 22.69 -6.45 16.79
CA GLY A 498 22.59 -6.37 15.33
C GLY A 498 21.49 -7.24 14.76
N PHE A 499 21.62 -7.57 13.48
CA PHE A 499 20.60 -8.27 12.71
C PHE A 499 20.27 -9.66 13.27
N GLY A 500 21.28 -10.47 13.62
CA GLY A 500 21.08 -11.83 14.16
C GLY A 500 20.23 -11.85 15.45
N PRO A 501 20.66 -11.18 16.54
CA PRO A 501 19.86 -11.09 17.77
C PRO A 501 18.47 -10.47 17.55
N THR A 502 18.34 -9.55 16.60
CA THR A 502 17.04 -8.95 16.24
C THR A 502 16.10 -9.97 15.56
N LEU A 503 16.61 -10.81 14.66
CA LEU A 503 15.83 -11.89 14.05
C LEU A 503 15.43 -12.94 15.09
N GLU A 504 16.35 -13.29 16.00
CA GLU A 504 16.06 -14.19 17.11
C GLU A 504 14.96 -13.63 18.02
N PHE A 505 15.03 -12.33 18.35
CA PHE A 505 14.01 -11.63 19.11
C PHE A 505 12.63 -11.78 18.48
N TYR A 506 12.46 -11.42 17.19
CA TYR A 506 11.16 -11.57 16.50
C TYR A 506 10.69 -13.02 16.45
N SER A 507 11.59 -13.96 16.19
CA SER A 507 11.27 -15.40 16.13
C SER A 507 10.80 -15.93 17.48
N THR A 508 11.45 -15.51 18.57
CA THR A 508 11.12 -15.96 19.91
C THR A 508 9.85 -15.30 20.43
N VAL A 509 9.65 -13.99 20.21
CA VAL A 509 8.40 -13.30 20.52
C VAL A 509 7.22 -13.94 19.77
N SER A 510 7.39 -14.27 18.49
CA SER A 510 6.36 -14.96 17.70
C SER A 510 5.93 -16.30 18.34
N ARG A 511 6.89 -17.10 18.81
CA ARG A 511 6.60 -18.37 19.52
C ARG A 511 5.96 -18.15 20.88
N GLU A 512 6.43 -17.16 21.64
CA GLU A 512 5.90 -16.84 22.95
C GLU A 512 4.43 -16.41 22.88
N ILE A 513 4.04 -15.59 21.89
CA ILE A 513 2.66 -15.15 21.68
C ILE A 513 1.72 -16.33 21.33
N GLN A 514 2.25 -17.42 20.79
CA GLN A 514 1.47 -18.63 20.45
C GLN A 514 1.22 -19.55 21.65
N LYS A 515 1.78 -19.26 22.85
CA LYS A 515 1.60 -20.11 24.03
C LYS A 515 0.13 -20.19 24.45
N ALA A 516 -0.37 -21.42 24.60
CA ALA A 516 -1.74 -21.68 25.04
C ALA A 516 -2.07 -21.07 26.41
N SER A 517 -1.08 -20.91 27.29
CA SER A 517 -1.23 -20.25 28.60
C SER A 517 -1.70 -18.79 28.49
N LEU A 518 -1.42 -18.11 27.37
CA LEU A 518 -1.86 -16.73 27.15
C LEU A 518 -3.33 -16.63 26.76
N LYS A 519 -3.96 -17.75 26.34
CA LYS A 519 -5.36 -17.81 25.89
C LYS A 519 -5.70 -16.79 24.79
N LEU A 520 -4.71 -16.45 23.95
CA LEU A 520 -4.88 -15.51 22.83
C LEU A 520 -5.45 -16.17 21.57
N TRP A 521 -5.20 -17.47 21.40
CA TRP A 521 -5.53 -18.21 20.18
C TRP A 521 -6.40 -19.42 20.49
N HIS A 522 -7.37 -19.70 19.61
CA HIS A 522 -8.20 -20.90 19.69
C HIS A 522 -7.45 -22.09 19.04
N GLY A 523 -7.25 -23.18 19.78
CA GLY A 523 -6.53 -24.35 19.27
C GLY A 523 -6.22 -25.39 20.34
N LYS A 524 -5.62 -26.52 19.93
CA LYS A 524 -5.15 -27.57 20.84
C LYS A 524 -3.72 -27.27 21.29
N SER A 525 -3.39 -27.57 22.54
CA SER A 525 -2.01 -27.47 23.03
C SER A 525 -1.15 -28.49 22.28
N ILE A 526 -0.14 -28.01 21.57
CA ILE A 526 0.86 -28.86 20.91
C ILE A 526 2.12 -28.81 21.77
N SER A 527 2.57 -29.97 22.24
CA SER A 527 3.88 -30.11 22.88
C SER A 527 4.96 -29.90 21.82
N ALA A 528 5.78 -28.87 21.96
CA ALA A 528 6.86 -28.62 21.02
C ALA A 528 7.90 -29.75 21.13
N ASN A 529 7.90 -30.69 20.19
CA ASN A 529 9.06 -31.55 19.97
C ASN A 529 10.17 -30.65 19.41
N VAL A 530 11.28 -30.58 20.15
CA VAL A 530 12.46 -29.80 19.81
C VAL A 530 13.19 -30.49 18.66
N GLU A 531 12.64 -30.40 17.44
CA GLU A 531 13.41 -30.64 16.22
C GLU A 531 13.46 -29.34 15.43
N ASN A 532 14.63 -28.69 15.51
CA ASN A 532 15.03 -27.60 14.65
C ASN A 532 14.87 -28.03 13.18
N SER A 533 13.78 -27.63 12.55
CA SER A 533 13.71 -27.47 11.11
C SER A 533 13.61 -25.98 10.82
N GLY A 534 14.75 -25.41 10.44
CA GLY A 534 14.81 -24.06 9.90
C GLY A 534 13.93 -23.99 8.67
N LEU A 535 12.92 -23.13 8.71
CA LEU A 535 12.19 -22.67 7.54
C LEU A 535 12.57 -21.20 7.32
N PHE A 536 13.58 -21.01 6.48
CA PHE A 536 13.61 -19.92 5.52
C PHE A 536 13.28 -20.50 4.14
#